data_AF-B9VVP6-F1
#
_entry.id   AF-B9VVP6-F1
#
_cell.length_a   1.000
_cell.length_b   1.000
_cell.length_c   1.000
_cell.angle_alpha   90.00
_cell.angle_beta   90.00
_cell.angle_gamma   90.00
#
_symmetry.space_group_name_H-M   'P 1'
#
loop_
_entity.id
_entity.type
_entity.pdbx_description
1 polymer ?
#
loop_
_entity_poly.entity_id
_entity_poly.type
_entity_poly.pdbx_seq_one_letter_code
_entity_poly.pdbx_strand_id
1 'polypeptide(L)'
;VCKKADVDLNKRAGELTEEEVEKLVTIMSNPRQYKIPLWFLNRQRDIKDGKYSQVTSNSLETKIRDDLERLKKIKAHRGLRHFWGLR
;
A
#
# COMPACT_ATOMS: atom_id res chain seq x y z
N VAL A 1 7.64 -4.43 9.58
CA VAL A 1 8.73 -3.75 8.83
C VAL A 1 9.96 -3.60 9.71
N CYS A 2 9.90 -2.95 10.88
CA CYS A 2 11.06 -2.80 11.78
C CYS A 2 11.72 -4.12 12.20
N LYS A 3 10.94 -5.15 12.58
CA LYS A 3 11.44 -6.52 12.85
C LYS A 3 12.15 -7.20 11.68
N LYS A 4 11.92 -6.75 10.45
CA LYS A 4 12.57 -7.27 9.23
C LYS A 4 13.74 -6.40 8.78
N ALA A 5 13.81 -5.17 9.28
CA ALA A 5 14.90 -4.24 9.05
C ALA A 5 15.98 -4.32 10.14
N ASP A 6 15.81 -5.23 11.12
CA ASP A 6 16.63 -5.36 12.33
C ASP A 6 16.80 -4.03 13.10
N VAL A 7 15.76 -3.20 13.06
CA VAL A 7 15.69 -1.94 13.82
C VAL A 7 14.99 -2.21 15.16
N ASP A 8 15.59 -1.74 16.25
CA ASP A 8 14.99 -1.81 17.58
C ASP A 8 13.68 -0.99 17.62
N LEU A 9 12.62 -1.61 18.13
CA LEU A 9 11.29 -1.01 18.24
C LEU A 9 11.22 0.04 19.35
N ASN A 10 12.14 0.01 20.32
CA ASN A 10 12.13 0.92 21.46
C ASN A 10 12.99 2.18 21.24
N LYS A 11 13.82 2.22 20.20
CA LYS A 11 14.60 3.40 19.82
C LYS A 11 13.68 4.56 19.43
N ARG A 12 14.12 5.80 19.68
CA ARG A 12 13.36 6.98 19.26
C ARG A 12 13.52 7.21 17.76
N ALA A 13 12.45 7.64 17.09
CA ALA A 13 12.45 7.87 15.65
C ALA A 13 13.50 8.90 15.17
N GLY A 14 13.92 9.83 16.04
CA GLY A 14 14.98 10.80 15.72
C GLY A 14 16.41 10.27 15.85
N GLU A 15 16.60 9.06 16.38
CA GLU A 15 17.91 8.41 16.55
C GLU A 15 18.20 7.41 15.41
N LEU A 16 17.28 7.28 14.46
CA LEU A 16 17.43 6.40 13.31
C LEU A 16 18.51 6.95 12.38
N THR A 17 19.45 6.09 11.99
CA THR A 17 20.43 6.46 10.97
C THR A 17 19.79 6.45 9.59
N GLU A 18 20.36 7.22 8.65
CA GLU A 18 19.86 7.28 7.28
C GLU A 18 19.87 5.89 6.61
N GLU A 19 20.86 5.05 6.93
CA GLU A 19 20.92 3.66 6.48
C GLU A 19 19.75 2.79 7.00
N GLU A 20 19.34 2.97 8.25
CA GLU A 20 18.19 2.27 8.82
C GLU A 20 16.90 2.72 8.13
N VAL A 21 16.77 4.01 7.80
CA VAL A 21 15.64 4.56 7.06
C VAL A 21 15.57 4.00 5.65
N GLU A 22 16.68 3.97 4.91
CA GLU A 22 16.72 3.38 3.56
C GLU A 22 16.32 1.91 3.57
N LYS A 23 16.83 1.11 4.53
CA LYS A 23 16.42 -0.29 4.70
C LYS A 23 14.91 -0.41 4.90
N LEU A 24 14.31 0.44 5.73
CA LEU A 24 12.85 0.45 5.93
C LEU A 24 12.11 0.76 4.62
N VAL A 25 12.57 1.75 3.85
CA VAL A 25 11.96 2.15 2.58
C VAL A 25 12.07 1.04 1.53
N THR A 26 13.21 0.35 1.43
CA THR A 26 13.36 -0.78 0.51
C THR A 26 12.45 -1.96 0.88
N ILE A 27 12.28 -2.25 2.17
CA ILE A 27 11.37 -3.29 2.66
C ILE A 27 9.91 -2.93 2.36
N MET A 28 9.54 -1.66 2.54
CA MET A 28 8.20 -1.17 2.23
C MET A 28 7.89 -1.21 0.73
N SER A 29 8.88 -0.93 -0.10
CA SER A 29 8.74 -0.95 -1.56
C SER A 29 8.62 -2.37 -2.10
N ASN A 30 9.36 -3.33 -1.53
CA ASN A 30 9.41 -4.73 -1.99
C ASN A 30 9.13 -5.75 -0.88
N PRO A 31 7.95 -5.71 -0.23
CA PRO A 31 7.65 -6.52 0.96
C PRO A 31 7.70 -8.04 0.69
N ARG A 32 7.44 -8.45 -0.56
CA ARG A 32 7.47 -9.86 -0.97
C ARG A 32 8.87 -10.47 -0.90
N GLN A 33 9.91 -9.69 -1.22
CA GLN A 33 11.29 -10.16 -1.19
C GLN A 33 11.75 -10.42 0.26
N TYR A 34 11.19 -9.68 1.21
CA TYR A 34 11.51 -9.80 2.65
C TYR A 34 10.61 -10.79 3.41
N LYS A 35 9.99 -11.74 2.69
CA LYS A 35 9.16 -12.82 3.27
C LYS A 35 7.97 -12.32 4.10
N ILE A 36 7.38 -11.18 3.73
CA ILE A 36 6.13 -10.72 4.34
C ILE A 36 4.95 -11.48 3.71
N PRO A 37 4.01 -12.04 4.50
CA PRO A 37 2.87 -12.78 3.96
C PRO A 37 1.96 -11.95 3.06
N LEU A 38 1.38 -12.59 2.04
CA LEU A 38 0.51 -11.91 1.06
C LEU A 38 -0.75 -11.31 1.69
N TRP A 39 -1.31 -11.96 2.72
CA TRP A 39 -2.50 -11.49 3.43
C TRP A 39 -2.25 -10.20 4.22
N PHE A 40 -0.99 -9.85 4.48
CA PHE A 40 -0.61 -8.64 5.21
C PHE A 40 -0.48 -7.41 4.29
N LEU A 41 -0.51 -7.60 2.97
CA LEU A 41 -0.38 -6.51 1.99
C LEU A 41 -1.70 -5.75 1.83
N ASN A 42 -1.62 -4.43 1.65
CA ASN A 42 -2.79 -3.56 1.54
C ASN A 42 -3.53 -3.67 0.19
N ARG A 43 -2.85 -4.07 -0.89
CA ARG A 43 -3.47 -4.30 -2.21
C ARG A 43 -3.22 -5.73 -2.66
N GLN A 44 -4.23 -6.57 -2.46
CA GLN A 44 -4.19 -7.98 -2.82
C GLN A 44 -4.87 -8.19 -4.17
N ARG A 45 -4.22 -8.97 -5.05
CA ARG A 45 -4.75 -9.37 -6.37
C ARG A 45 -5.33 -8.18 -7.15
N ASP A 46 -4.47 -7.25 -7.55
CA ASP A 46 -4.90 -6.07 -8.33
C ASP A 46 -5.65 -6.50 -9.60
N ILE A 47 -6.72 -5.79 -9.96
CA ILE A 47 -7.62 -6.17 -11.05
C ILE A 47 -6.94 -6.04 -12.42
N LYS A 48 -5.98 -5.11 -12.55
CA LYS A 48 -5.23 -4.90 -13.80
C LYS A 48 -4.13 -5.95 -13.97
N ASP A 49 -3.27 -6.08 -12.96
CA ASP A 49 -2.01 -6.84 -13.09
C ASP A 49 -2.03 -8.21 -12.38
N GLY A 50 -3.05 -8.48 -11.56
CA GLY A 50 -3.14 -9.69 -10.73
C GLY A 50 -2.13 -9.77 -9.57
N LYS A 51 -1.20 -8.81 -9.49
CA LYS A 51 -0.11 -8.80 -8.51
C LYS A 51 -0.59 -8.38 -7.12
N TYR A 52 0.17 -8.81 -6.12
CA TYR A 52 0.03 -8.37 -4.73
C TYR A 52 1.10 -7.32 -4.45
N SER A 53 0.71 -6.17 -3.92
CA SER A 53 1.63 -5.07 -3.67
C SER A 53 1.29 -4.35 -2.37
N GLN A 54 2.30 -3.70 -1.80
CA GLN A 54 2.12 -2.66 -0.80
C GLN A 54 2.19 -1.31 -1.51
N VAL A 55 1.08 -0.59 -1.52
CA VAL A 55 0.97 0.71 -2.19
C VAL A 55 1.16 1.82 -1.16
N THR A 56 2.01 2.81 -1.45
CA THR A 56 2.42 3.88 -0.52
C THR A 56 2.11 5.28 -1.06
N SER A 57 1.71 6.19 -0.16
CA SER A 57 1.53 7.62 -0.42
C SER A 57 0.75 7.91 -1.72
N ASN A 58 1.32 8.69 -2.65
CA ASN A 58 0.66 9.12 -3.89
C ASN A 58 0.18 7.95 -4.78
N SER A 59 0.87 6.81 -4.73
CA SER A 59 0.45 5.64 -5.49
C SER A 59 -0.87 5.06 -4.98
N LEU A 60 -1.16 5.22 -3.68
CA LEU A 60 -2.40 4.76 -3.05
C LEU A 60 -3.59 5.57 -3.55
N GLU A 61 -3.47 6.89 -3.54
CA GLU A 61 -4.51 7.81 -4.02
C GLU A 61 -4.82 7.57 -5.49
N THR A 62 -3.78 7.40 -6.30
CA THR A 62 -3.93 7.11 -7.74
C THR A 62 -4.69 5.81 -7.96
N LYS A 63 -4.35 4.75 -7.21
CA LYS A 63 -5.03 3.45 -7.32
C LYS A 63 -6.50 3.51 -6.88
N ILE A 64 -6.81 4.24 -5.81
CA ILE A 64 -8.21 4.44 -5.35
C ILE A 64 -9.00 5.20 -6.41
N ARG A 65 -8.42 6.24 -7.01
CA ARG A 65 -9.05 7.02 -8.08
C ARG A 65 -9.37 6.15 -9.30
N ASP A 66 -8.40 5.34 -9.73
CA ASP A 66 -8.58 4.38 -10.83
C ASP A 66 -9.71 3.37 -10.55
N ASP A 67 -9.77 2.85 -9.33
CA ASP A 67 -10.79 1.88 -8.94
C ASP A 67 -12.20 2.50 -8.94
N LEU A 68 -12.33 3.73 -8.44
CA LEU A 68 -13.59 4.48 -8.47
C LEU A 68 -14.00 4.82 -9.90
N GLU A 69 -13.07 5.26 -10.73
CA GLU A 69 -13.33 5.59 -12.13
C GLU A 69 -13.81 4.37 -12.92
N ARG A 70 -13.21 3.20 -12.66
CA ARG A 70 -13.67 1.93 -13.22
C ARG A 70 -15.11 1.60 -12.80
N LEU A 71 -15.44 1.77 -11.52
CA LEU A 71 -16.81 1.51 -11.02
C LEU A 71 -17.84 2.47 -11.62
N LYS A 72 -17.47 3.74 -11.86
CA LYS A 72 -18.31 4.71 -12.55
C LYS A 72 -18.57 4.30 -14.00
N LYS A 73 -17.53 3.90 -14.74
CA LYS A 73 -17.65 3.44 -16.14
C LYS A 73 -18.55 2.21 -16.29
N ILE A 74 -18.45 1.25 -15.36
CA ILE A 74 -19.31 0.05 -15.32
C ILE A 74 -20.74 0.37 -14.86
N LYS A 75 -21.00 1.59 -14.35
CA LYS A 75 -22.27 2.01 -13.74
C LYS A 75 -22.70 1.11 -12.57
N ALA A 76 -21.72 0.63 -11.80
CA ALA A 76 -22.01 -0.15 -10.59
C ALA A 76 -22.62 0.76 -9.50
N HIS A 77 -23.59 0.26 -8.73
CA HIS A 77 -24.27 1.01 -7.66
C HIS A 77 -23.27 1.67 -6.69
N ARG A 78 -22.22 0.95 -6.28
CA ARG A 78 -21.14 1.49 -5.42
C ARG A 78 -20.40 2.66 -6.06
N GLY A 79 -20.11 2.59 -7.36
CA GLY A 79 -19.43 3.66 -8.09
C GLY A 79 -20.28 4.92 -8.24
N LEU A 80 -21.58 4.74 -8.51
CA LEU A 80 -22.53 5.85 -8.62
C LEU A 80 -22.76 6.53 -7.27
N ARG A 81 -22.85 5.78 -6.17
CA ARG A 81 -22.92 6.36 -4.81
C ARG A 81 -21.69 7.21 -4.47
N HIS A 82 -20.50 6.68 -4.74
CA HIS A 82 -19.26 7.46 -4.56
C HIS A 82 -19.21 8.70 -5.45
N PHE A 83 -19.76 8.66 -6.66
CA PHE A 83 -19.84 9.82 -7.55
C PHE A 83 -20.78 10.90 -7.01
N TRP A 84 -21.91 10.49 -6.43
CA TRP A 84 -22.90 11.40 -5.83
C TRP A 84 -22.56 11.81 -4.38
N GLY A 85 -21.45 11.32 -3.80
CA GLY A 85 -21.05 11.63 -2.42
C GLY A 85 -21.94 10.98 -1.36
N LEU A 86 -22.67 9.91 -1.70
CA LEU A 86 -23.56 9.19 -0.81
C LEU A 86 -22.82 8.03 -0.13
N ARG A 87 -23.14 7.78 1.14
CA ARG A 87 -22.58 6.66 1.92
C ARG A 87 -23.31 5.35 1.63
#